data_AF-A0A679HUE3-F1
#
_entry.id   AF-A0A679HUE3-F1
#
_cell.length_a   1.000
_cell.length_b   1.000
_cell.length_c   1.000
_cell.angle_alpha   90.00
_cell.angle_beta   90.00
_cell.angle_gamma   90.00
#
_symmetry.space_group_name_H-M   'P 1'
#
loop_
_entity.id
_entity.type
_entity.pdbx_description
1 polymer ?
#
loop_
_entity_poly.entity_id
_entity_poly.type
_entity_poly.pdbx_seq_one_letter_code
_entity_poly.pdbx_strand_id
1 'polypeptide(L)'
;MLPGITLCLAVVLSAATAAAGERDRFDPGQPFKQLFDRHLLESFVEQAQDILLDHFELSGSLDGEGGQGDHPRSFQFKFYPEGKSKSDRHISAEGRLGPSDNLKRQEFHFDFTFPRSSPEPAPLPDNVL
;
A
#
# COMPACT_ATOMS: atom_id res chain seq x y z
N MET A 1 12.83 -3.49 -33.13
CA MET A 1 13.73 -4.38 -32.38
C MET A 1 12.96 -4.98 -31.22
N LEU A 2 12.63 -6.27 -31.27
CA LEU A 2 12.45 -7.17 -30.11
C LEU A 2 12.38 -8.64 -30.58
N PRO A 3 13.41 -9.16 -31.29
CA PRO A 3 13.48 -10.58 -31.64
C PRO A 3 13.86 -11.49 -30.44
N GLY A 4 14.18 -10.91 -29.28
CA GLY A 4 14.70 -11.65 -28.12
C GLY A 4 13.66 -12.50 -27.38
N ILE A 5 12.41 -12.02 -27.28
CA ILE A 5 11.37 -12.71 -26.50
C ILE A 5 10.90 -14.00 -27.21
N THR A 6 10.86 -13.99 -28.54
CA THR A 6 10.45 -15.16 -29.33
C THR A 6 11.48 -16.29 -29.28
N LEU A 7 12.78 -15.97 -29.17
CA LEU A 7 13.84 -16.96 -29.06
C LEU A 7 13.83 -17.69 -27.70
N CYS A 8 13.55 -16.98 -26.60
CA CYS A 8 13.48 -17.57 -25.27
C CYS A 8 12.38 -18.64 -25.15
N LEU A 9 11.20 -18.39 -25.73
CA LEU A 9 10.09 -19.34 -25.66
C LEU A 9 10.40 -20.63 -26.46
N ALA A 10 11.09 -20.51 -27.60
CA ALA A 10 11.47 -21.66 -28.42
C ALA A 10 12.51 -22.57 -27.73
N VAL A 11 13.47 -21.99 -26.97
CA VAL A 11 14.45 -22.77 -26.20
C VAL A 11 13.78 -23.56 -25.06
N VAL A 12 12.81 -22.96 -24.37
CA VAL A 12 12.07 -23.63 -23.29
C VAL A 12 11.24 -24.81 -23.81
N LEU A 13 10.58 -24.67 -24.97
CA LEU A 13 9.83 -25.79 -25.57
C LEU A 13 10.73 -26.90 -26.12
N SER A 14 11.91 -26.57 -26.63
CA SER A 14 12.86 -27.56 -27.17
C SER A 14 13.52 -28.41 -26.07
N ALA A 15 13.72 -27.83 -24.88
CA ALA A 15 14.28 -28.53 -23.72
C ALA A 15 13.31 -29.56 -23.13
N ALA A 16 12.00 -29.39 -23.33
CA ALA A 16 10.99 -30.30 -22.79
C ALA A 16 10.95 -31.66 -23.52
N THR A 17 11.43 -31.76 -24.77
CA THR A 17 11.39 -33.00 -25.55
C THR A 17 12.69 -33.82 -25.49
N ALA A 18 13.75 -33.32 -24.86
CA ALA A 18 15.06 -34.00 -24.81
C ALA A 18 15.27 -34.88 -23.56
N ALA A 19 14.40 -34.82 -22.55
CA ALA A 19 14.54 -35.57 -21.30
C ALA A 19 13.89 -36.97 -21.40
N ALA A 20 14.36 -37.79 -22.34
CA ALA A 20 14.04 -39.22 -22.44
C ALA A 20 15.17 -40.14 -21.91
N GLY A 21 16.24 -39.59 -21.33
CA GLY A 21 17.35 -40.35 -20.78
C GLY A 21 17.83 -39.76 -19.46
N GLU A 22 18.04 -40.62 -18.47
CA GLU A 22 18.58 -40.36 -17.13
C GLU A 22 17.69 -39.57 -16.16
N ARG A 23 17.00 -40.36 -15.33
CA ARG A 23 16.28 -39.92 -14.14
C ARG A 23 17.27 -39.55 -13.04
N ASP A 24 17.91 -38.39 -13.13
CA ASP A 24 18.10 -37.62 -11.91
C ASP A 24 16.74 -37.06 -11.52
N ARG A 25 16.30 -37.41 -10.32
CA ARG A 25 14.97 -37.12 -9.79
C ARG A 25 14.80 -35.59 -9.71
N PHE A 26 14.25 -35.00 -10.77
CA PHE A 26 13.83 -33.59 -10.79
C PHE A 26 12.88 -33.37 -9.61
N ASP A 27 13.36 -32.68 -8.57
CA ASP A 27 12.53 -32.17 -7.47
C ASP A 27 11.99 -30.81 -7.92
N PRO A 28 10.72 -30.71 -8.34
CA PRO A 28 10.12 -29.44 -8.75
C PRO A 28 10.09 -28.41 -7.62
N GLY A 29 10.28 -28.83 -6.36
CA GLY A 29 10.36 -27.95 -5.20
C GLY A 29 11.76 -27.39 -4.92
N GLN A 30 12.82 -27.90 -5.55
CA GLN A 30 14.19 -27.43 -5.32
C GLN A 30 14.40 -25.93 -5.65
N PRO A 31 13.96 -25.41 -6.82
CA PRO A 31 14.12 -23.99 -7.11
C PRO A 31 13.33 -23.11 -6.13
N PHE A 32 12.13 -23.53 -5.69
CA PHE A 32 11.34 -22.78 -4.72
C PHE A 32 11.92 -22.81 -3.30
N LYS A 33 12.54 -23.92 -2.90
CA LYS A 33 13.24 -24.04 -1.60
C LYS A 33 14.50 -23.18 -1.53
N GLN A 34 15.18 -22.94 -2.66
CA GLN A 34 16.32 -22.04 -2.76
C GLN A 34 15.90 -20.57 -2.93
N LEU A 35 14.76 -20.31 -3.57
CA LEU A 35 14.23 -18.95 -3.77
C LEU A 35 13.62 -18.33 -2.50
N PHE A 36 13.26 -19.14 -1.50
CA PHE A 36 12.89 -18.66 -0.17
C PHE A 36 14.14 -18.59 0.74
N ASP A 37 15.21 -17.96 0.26
CA ASP A 37 16.32 -17.60 1.13
C ASP A 37 15.86 -16.54 2.13
N ARG A 38 16.24 -16.72 3.40
CA ARG A 38 15.90 -15.82 4.51
C ARG A 38 16.20 -14.35 4.19
N HIS A 39 17.27 -14.08 3.44
CA HIS A 39 17.64 -12.74 2.99
C HIS A 39 16.63 -12.11 2.02
N LEU A 40 16.03 -12.90 1.12
CA LEU A 40 14.99 -12.39 0.22
C LEU A 40 13.72 -12.05 0.99
N LEU A 41 13.39 -12.84 2.02
CA LEU A 41 12.27 -12.54 2.91
C LEU A 41 12.52 -11.28 3.74
N GLU A 42 13.72 -11.14 4.30
CA GLU A 42 14.14 -9.95 5.06
C GLU A 42 14.06 -8.70 4.17
N SER A 43 14.67 -8.70 2.98
CA SER A 43 14.61 -7.57 2.05
C SER A 43 13.18 -7.23 1.61
N PHE A 44 12.32 -8.24 1.38
CA PHE A 44 10.92 -8.01 1.03
C PHE A 44 10.14 -7.36 2.16
N VAL A 45 10.35 -7.81 3.40
CA VAL A 45 9.70 -7.24 4.58
C VAL A 45 10.15 -5.81 4.82
N GLU A 46 11.45 -5.53 4.70
CA GLU A 46 12.00 -4.18 4.81
C GLU A 46 11.40 -3.26 3.74
N GLN A 47 11.39 -3.69 2.47
CA GLN A 47 10.82 -2.91 1.39
C GLN A 47 9.30 -2.68 1.56
N ALA A 48 8.57 -3.69 2.01
CA ALA A 48 7.15 -3.56 2.30
C ALA A 48 6.91 -2.58 3.46
N GLN A 49 7.74 -2.63 4.51
CA GLN A 49 7.68 -1.70 5.62
C GLN A 49 7.95 -0.27 5.16
N ASP A 50 8.98 -0.03 4.34
CA ASP A 50 9.29 1.29 3.81
C ASP A 50 8.14 1.86 2.98
N ILE A 51 7.54 1.05 2.11
CA ILE A 51 6.39 1.47 1.30
C ILE A 51 5.20 1.81 2.21
N LEU A 52 4.91 0.98 3.20
CA LEU A 52 3.82 1.21 4.15
C LEU A 52 4.06 2.48 4.97
N LEU A 53 5.28 2.68 5.46
CA LEU A 53 5.66 3.87 6.21
C LEU A 53 5.61 5.12 5.34
N ASP A 54 5.90 5.04 4.05
CA ASP A 54 5.78 6.19 3.14
C ASP A 54 4.32 6.52 2.80
N HIS A 55 3.43 5.53 2.74
CA HIS A 55 2.04 5.73 2.29
C HIS A 55 1.04 5.90 3.42
N PHE A 56 1.35 5.46 4.64
CA PHE A 56 0.43 5.49 5.76
C PHE A 56 0.98 6.29 6.94
N GLU A 57 0.06 6.95 7.64
CA GLU A 57 0.32 7.63 8.91
C GLU A 57 -0.87 7.39 9.82
N LEU A 58 -0.60 6.87 11.02
CA LEU A 58 -1.59 6.69 12.08
C LEU A 58 -1.16 7.52 13.28
N SER A 59 -2.07 8.33 13.81
CA SER A 59 -1.83 9.19 14.96
C SER A 59 -3.04 9.20 15.88
N GLY A 60 -2.85 9.63 17.12
CA GLY A 60 -3.90 9.72 18.14
C GLY A 60 -3.75 8.73 19.28
N SER A 61 -4.62 8.87 20.28
CA SER A 61 -4.63 8.03 21.48
C SER A 61 -6.05 7.59 21.79
N LEU A 62 -6.21 6.28 21.99
CA LEU A 62 -7.43 5.69 22.52
C LEU A 62 -7.38 5.56 24.04
N ASP A 63 -6.18 5.59 24.61
CA ASP A 63 -5.95 5.61 26.05
C ASP A 63 -6.21 7.03 26.52
N GLY A 64 -7.42 7.25 27.02
CA GLY A 64 -7.68 8.44 27.84
C GLY A 64 -6.81 8.30 29.08
N GLU A 65 -5.69 9.01 29.14
CA GLU A 65 -4.91 9.10 30.36
C GLU A 65 -5.86 9.53 31.48
N GLY A 66 -5.96 8.69 32.50
CA GLY A 66 -6.85 8.88 33.63
C GLY A 66 -6.50 10.20 34.34
N GLY A 67 -7.27 11.24 34.04
CA GLY A 67 -6.99 12.56 34.59
C GLY A 67 -7.86 13.63 33.96
N GLN A 68 -9.13 13.69 34.37
CA GLN A 68 -9.93 14.91 34.44
C GLN A 68 -9.79 15.90 33.27
N GLY A 69 -9.85 15.39 32.03
CA GLY A 69 -9.82 16.20 30.82
C GLY A 69 -10.65 15.51 29.76
N ASP A 70 -11.68 16.21 29.29
CA ASP A 70 -12.67 15.80 28.28
C ASP A 70 -12.05 15.70 26.87
N HIS A 71 -10.87 15.09 26.75
CA HIS A 71 -10.21 14.91 25.46
C HIS A 71 -10.86 13.71 24.76
N PRO A 72 -11.48 13.92 23.59
CA PRO A 72 -12.11 12.83 22.85
C PRO A 72 -11.04 11.80 22.49
N ARG A 73 -11.38 10.51 22.68
CA ARG A 73 -10.55 9.39 22.23
C ARG A 73 -10.59 9.37 20.70
N SER A 74 -9.67 10.10 20.08
CA SER A 74 -9.61 10.26 18.64
C SER A 74 -8.35 9.61 18.07
N PHE A 75 -8.51 8.95 16.93
CA PHE A 75 -7.39 8.50 16.10
C PHE A 75 -7.58 9.05 14.69
N GLN A 76 -6.47 9.43 14.06
CA GLN A 76 -6.45 9.90 12.69
C GLN A 76 -5.58 8.99 11.85
N PHE A 77 -6.13 8.56 10.74
CA PHE A 77 -5.46 7.80 9.70
C PHE A 77 -5.29 8.71 8.48
N LYS A 78 -4.10 8.70 7.89
CA LYS A 78 -3.82 9.34 6.59
C LYS A 78 -3.22 8.33 5.64
N PHE A 79 -3.68 8.38 4.40
CA PHE A 79 -3.16 7.62 3.28
C PHE A 79 -2.69 8.57 2.19
N TYR A 80 -1.42 8.45 1.79
CA TYR A 80 -0.74 9.26 0.78
C TYR A 80 -0.59 8.43 -0.49
N PRO A 81 -1.44 8.61 -1.52
CA PRO A 81 -1.45 7.74 -2.70
C PRO A 81 -0.16 7.78 -3.52
N GLU A 82 0.58 8.88 -3.45
CA GLU A 82 1.86 9.08 -4.13
C GLU A 82 3.07 8.86 -3.20
N GLY A 83 2.82 8.62 -1.90
CA GLY A 83 3.84 8.59 -0.85
C GLY A 83 4.12 9.97 -0.25
N LYS A 84 4.32 10.01 1.08
CA LYS A 84 4.68 11.21 1.84
C LYS A 84 5.96 11.87 1.32
N SER A 85 6.88 11.08 0.81
CA SER A 85 8.13 11.57 0.22
C SER A 85 7.94 12.38 -1.06
N LYS A 86 6.81 12.23 -1.76
CA LYS A 86 6.56 12.88 -3.06
C LYS A 86 5.47 13.93 -3.01
N SER A 87 4.49 13.79 -2.12
CA SER A 87 3.30 14.63 -2.10
C SER A 87 2.68 14.70 -0.71
N ASP A 88 2.25 15.90 -0.32
CA ASP A 88 1.44 16.11 0.88
C ASP A 88 -0.04 15.77 0.65
N ARG A 89 -0.42 15.39 -0.58
CA ARG A 89 -1.79 15.00 -0.92
C ARG A 89 -2.13 13.66 -0.26
N HIS A 90 -3.11 13.70 0.63
CA HIS A 90 -3.58 12.53 1.35
C HIS A 90 -5.09 12.47 1.47
N ILE A 91 -5.58 11.26 1.68
CA ILE A 91 -6.94 10.98 2.16
C ILE A 91 -6.82 10.74 3.66
N SER A 92 -7.64 11.43 4.45
CA SER A 92 -7.67 11.23 5.91
C SER A 92 -9.00 10.67 6.39
N ALA A 93 -8.93 9.87 7.44
CA ALA A 93 -10.07 9.39 8.20
C ALA A 93 -9.81 9.66 9.68
N GLU A 94 -10.71 10.37 10.35
CA GLU A 94 -10.67 10.62 11.78
C GLU A 94 -11.74 9.79 12.47
N GLY A 95 -11.33 8.90 13.37
CA GLY A 95 -12.22 8.12 14.22
C GLY A 95 -12.31 8.75 15.60
N ARG A 96 -13.51 9.01 16.11
CA ARG A 96 -13.76 9.54 17.45
C ARG A 96 -14.65 8.58 18.23
N LEU A 97 -14.24 8.24 19.45
CA LEU A 97 -15.04 7.46 20.40
C LEU A 97 -15.52 8.37 21.52
N GLY A 98 -16.82 8.60 21.59
CA GLY A 98 -17.41 9.54 22.54
C GLY A 98 -18.85 9.20 22.92
N PRO A 99 -19.41 9.89 23.93
CA PRO A 99 -20.82 9.77 24.26
C PRO A 99 -21.68 10.31 23.12
N SER A 100 -22.78 9.62 22.82
CA SER A 100 -23.82 10.12 21.91
C SER A 100 -24.65 11.21 22.56
N ASP A 101 -25.02 12.25 21.80
CA ASP A 101 -25.86 13.36 22.27
C ASP A 101 -27.25 12.92 22.76
N ASN A 102 -27.71 11.73 22.35
CA ASN A 102 -29.09 11.26 22.58
C ASN A 102 -29.20 9.96 23.40
N LEU A 103 -28.11 9.21 23.56
CA LEU A 103 -28.13 7.93 24.26
C LEU A 103 -26.87 7.87 25.13
N LYS A 104 -26.99 7.42 26.38
CA LYS A 104 -25.85 7.12 27.27
C LYS A 104 -25.02 5.91 26.77
N ARG A 105 -24.65 5.90 25.49
CA ARG A 105 -23.92 4.86 24.78
C ARG A 105 -22.71 5.50 24.13
N GLN A 106 -21.61 4.76 24.12
CA GLN A 106 -20.44 5.12 23.31
C GLN A 106 -20.78 4.91 21.84
N GLU A 107 -20.52 5.91 21.03
CA GLU A 107 -20.60 5.83 19.57
C GLU A 107 -19.21 6.03 18.96
N PHE A 108 -18.99 5.32 17.85
CA PHE A 108 -17.81 5.49 17.00
C PHE A 108 -18.21 6.33 15.80
N HIS A 109 -17.61 7.52 15.69
CA HIS A 109 -17.82 8.45 14.60
C HIS A 109 -16.61 8.43 13.68
N PHE A 110 -16.82 8.44 12.37
CA PHE A 110 -15.76 8.44 11.36
C PHE A 110 -15.97 9.58 10.37
N ASP A 111 -15.02 10.50 10.32
CA ASP A 111 -15.02 11.61 9.38
C ASP A 111 -13.96 11.37 8.30
N PHE A 112 -14.39 11.29 7.03
CA PHE A 112 -13.50 11.09 5.89
C PHE A 112 -13.26 12.41 5.16
N THR A 113 -12.00 12.78 4.97
CA THR A 113 -11.60 13.95 4.20
C THR A 113 -10.79 13.53 2.98
N PHE A 114 -11.30 13.88 1.81
CA PHE A 114 -10.62 13.68 0.54
C PHE A 114 -9.87 14.95 0.12
N PRO A 115 -8.69 14.82 -0.50
CA PRO A 115 -7.96 15.97 -1.01
C PRO A 115 -8.78 16.60 -2.13
N ARG A 116 -9.10 17.90 -2.01
CA ARG A 116 -9.79 18.64 -3.05
C ARG A 116 -8.94 18.58 -4.32
N SER A 117 -9.52 18.14 -5.44
CA SER A 117 -8.92 18.39 -6.75
C SER A 117 -8.73 19.90 -6.92
N SER A 118 -7.51 20.31 -7.28
CA SER A 118 -7.16 21.72 -7.52
C SER A 118 -8.25 22.41 -8.36
N PRO A 119 -8.61 23.67 -8.05
CA PRO A 119 -9.75 24.33 -8.65
C PRO A 119 -9.45 24.79 -10.09
N GLU A 120 -10.47 24.63 -10.92
CA GLU A 120 -10.85 25.46 -12.08
C GLU A 120 -9.86 25.59 -13.26
N PRO A 121 -10.27 25.23 -14.50
CA PRO A 121 -9.46 25.53 -15.68
C PRO A 121 -9.32 27.05 -15.84
N ALA A 122 -8.08 27.52 -16.06
CA ALA A 122 -7.80 28.92 -16.34
C ALA A 122 -8.68 29.43 -17.50
N PRO A 123 -9.30 30.62 -17.40
CA PRO A 123 -10.07 31.17 -18.50
C PRO A 123 -9.15 31.36 -19.72
N LEU A 124 -9.57 30.80 -20.85
CA LEU A 124 -8.92 31.01 -22.15
C LEU A 124 -8.94 32.51 -22.47
N PRO A 125 -7.84 33.11 -22.96
CA PRO A 125 -7.85 34.51 -23.37
C PRO A 125 -8.78 34.70 -24.58
N ASP A 126 -9.82 35.51 -24.41
CA ASP A 126 -10.85 35.85 -25.42
C ASP A 126 -10.35 36.72 -26.59
N ASN A 127 -9.05 36.70 -26.92
CA ASN A 127 -8.50 37.60 -27.92
C ASN A 127 -7.64 36.86 -28.96
N VAL A 128 -8.30 36.10 -29.84
CA VAL A 128 -7.80 35.78 -31.18
C VAL A 128 -8.96 35.88 -32.17
N LEU A 129 -9.38 37.10 -32.50
CA LEU A 129 -10.10 37.45 -33.73
C LEU A 129 -9.73 38.87 -34.16
#